data_AF-A0A4R4MWI3-F1
#
_entry.id   AF-A0A4R4MWI3-F1
#
_cell.length_a   1.000
_cell.length_b   1.000
_cell.length_c   1.000
_cell.angle_alpha   90.00
_cell.angle_beta   90.00
_cell.angle_gamma   90.00
#
_symmetry.space_group_name_H-M   'P 1'
#
loop_
_entity.id
_entity.type
_entity.pdbx_description
1 polymer ?
#
loop_
_entity_poly.entity_id
_entity_poly.type
_entity_poly.pdbx_seq_one_letter_code
_entity_poly.pdbx_strand_id
1 'polypeptide(L)'
;MSVPPPALTITLGRNAYRWPLRICLTALTVGLAVSLSTLTGPGARAPEEAGRAIAGYGGGAALIALAAAVWAFAIYRDRLIVTIGRDGLTLRRRGREATIPAGAVEAVGITWPVADPVWTVWFDSEAAPGVGAVTKIDGRAAVLLRERSLPQGWLEAVHATATETLGACWRVLDDEGREVDPLPRDALREADHVVLDGEGRYRDDRTGALLAVACGPTAESPGLPPPGRTTVLRDPHARPLLEFRGGLAGGRVRVFLADGRPAGEIRGSQEPSFHMPDGTLLGTTRPAGGRHVVTGVDGRESATLWSKGGDGGVRLRLERSPSAPDPLRTLALALPMAVHGTGRHRPVRWAGRRSGRA
;
A
#
# COMPACT_ATOMS: atom_id res chain seq x y z
N MET A 1 18.48 -39.33 -10.39
CA MET A 1 18.24 -38.63 -9.11
C MET A 1 17.78 -37.22 -9.43
N SER A 2 16.52 -36.88 -9.14
CA SER A 2 15.95 -35.56 -9.41
C SER A 2 16.38 -34.57 -8.32
N VAL A 3 17.04 -33.48 -8.73
CA VAL A 3 17.37 -32.36 -7.83
C VAL A 3 16.08 -31.84 -7.19
N PRO A 4 15.99 -31.76 -5.85
CA PRO A 4 14.80 -31.21 -5.20
C PRO A 4 14.59 -29.75 -5.65
N PRO A 5 13.34 -29.32 -5.90
CA PRO A 5 13.07 -27.96 -6.30
C PRO A 5 13.60 -26.99 -5.24
N PRO A 6 14.17 -25.85 -5.66
CA PRO A 6 14.76 -24.90 -4.73
C PRO A 6 13.69 -24.37 -3.77
N ALA A 7 13.97 -24.42 -2.47
CA ALA A 7 13.08 -23.86 -1.45
C ALA A 7 12.98 -22.33 -1.60
N LEU A 8 11.76 -21.80 -1.64
CA LEU A 8 11.53 -20.37 -1.76
C LEU A 8 11.73 -19.71 -0.40
N THR A 9 12.82 -18.95 -0.24
CA THR A 9 13.12 -18.21 0.98
C THR A 9 12.75 -16.74 0.81
N ILE A 10 11.76 -16.30 1.59
CA ILE A 10 11.15 -14.98 1.52
C ILE A 10 11.52 -14.17 2.73
N THR A 11 12.06 -13.00 2.43
CA THR A 11 12.58 -12.09 3.45
C THR A 11 12.43 -10.64 2.99
N LEU A 12 12.10 -9.72 3.90
CA LEU A 12 11.96 -8.27 3.61
C LEU A 12 13.11 -7.74 2.73
N GLY A 13 12.84 -7.16 1.56
CA GLY A 13 13.89 -6.77 0.62
C GLY A 13 14.89 -5.73 1.16
N ARG A 14 16.02 -5.55 0.45
CA ARG A 14 17.11 -4.58 0.79
C ARG A 14 16.60 -3.14 1.02
N ASN A 15 15.43 -2.81 0.48
CA ASN A 15 14.77 -1.52 0.64
C ASN A 15 14.30 -1.23 2.08
N ALA A 16 14.09 -2.24 2.93
CA ALA A 16 13.75 -2.04 4.35
C ALA A 16 14.84 -1.27 5.12
N TYR A 17 16.10 -1.33 4.64
CA TYR A 17 17.24 -0.66 5.25
C TYR A 17 17.53 0.73 4.68
N ARG A 18 16.87 1.13 3.59
CA ARG A 18 17.14 2.42 2.93
C ARG A 18 16.87 3.61 3.85
N TRP A 19 15.80 3.56 4.63
CA TRP A 19 15.44 4.67 5.50
C TRP A 19 16.36 4.78 6.73
N PRO A 20 16.68 3.69 7.48
CA PRO A 20 17.71 3.73 8.51
C PRO A 20 19.08 4.20 7.99
N LEU A 21 19.49 3.67 6.84
CA LEU A 21 20.75 4.05 6.20
C LEU A 21 20.77 5.52 5.80
N ARG A 22 19.68 6.03 5.22
CA ARG A 22 19.54 7.46 4.88
C ARG A 22 19.66 8.33 6.12
N ILE A 23 19.00 7.99 7.22
CA ILE A 23 19.11 8.75 8.47
C ILE A 23 20.54 8.75 8.99
N CYS A 24 21.20 7.59 8.99
CA CYS A 24 22.59 7.48 9.42
C CYS A 24 23.50 8.38 8.56
N LEU A 25 23.38 8.29 7.22
CA LEU A 25 24.16 9.13 6.29
C LEU A 25 23.86 10.62 6.45
N THR A 26 22.59 11.01 6.57
CA THR A 26 22.19 12.41 6.77
C THR A 26 22.70 12.96 8.10
N ALA A 27 22.64 12.17 9.17
CA ALA A 27 23.18 12.56 10.47
C ALA A 27 24.69 12.77 10.40
N LEU A 28 25.43 11.87 9.74
CA LEU A 28 26.86 11.99 9.52
C LEU A 28 27.22 13.21 8.68
N THR A 29 26.48 13.48 7.59
CA THR A 29 26.75 14.67 6.75
C THR A 29 26.44 15.97 7.46
N VAL A 30 25.33 16.04 8.21
CA VAL A 30 25.00 17.22 9.02
C VAL A 30 26.04 17.43 10.12
N GLY A 31 26.45 16.37 10.82
CA GLY A 31 27.52 16.43 11.81
C GLY A 31 28.83 16.96 11.23
N LEU A 32 29.25 16.41 10.09
CA LEU A 32 30.46 16.84 9.39
C LEU A 32 30.36 18.31 8.94
N ALA A 33 29.24 18.71 8.34
CA ALA A 33 29.03 20.08 7.88
C ALA A 33 29.05 21.09 9.03
N VAL A 34 28.42 20.76 10.17
CA VAL A 34 28.44 21.62 11.36
C VAL A 34 29.86 21.71 11.93
N SER A 35 30.58 20.58 12.08
CA SER A 35 31.97 20.58 12.55
C SER A 35 32.91 21.38 11.64
N LEU A 36 32.75 21.28 10.31
CA LEU A 36 33.52 22.08 9.35
C LEU A 36 33.15 23.57 9.40
N SER A 37 31.87 23.91 9.56
CA SER A 37 31.42 25.31 9.66
C SER A 37 31.95 26.03 10.91
N THR A 38 32.13 25.28 12.01
CA THR A 38 32.72 25.81 13.25
C THR A 38 34.24 26.04 13.13
N LEU A 39 34.89 25.41 12.15
CA LEU A 39 36.32 25.62 11.86
C LEU A 39 36.57 26.85 10.96
N THR A 40 35.56 27.31 10.21
CA THR A 40 35.71 28.39 9.20
C THR A 40 35.14 29.75 9.63
N GLY A 41 34.56 29.87 10.84
CA GLY A 41 33.98 31.12 11.34
C GLY A 41 35.02 32.12 11.90
N PRO A 42 34.74 33.44 11.87
CA PRO A 42 35.67 34.49 12.33
C PRO A 42 36.01 34.46 13.84
N GLY A 43 35.34 33.59 14.62
CA GLY A 43 35.63 33.30 16.03
C GLY A 43 36.62 32.15 16.28
N ALA A 44 37.20 31.54 15.24
CA ALA A 44 38.08 30.36 15.34
C ALA A 44 39.46 30.59 16.02
N ARG A 45 39.64 31.69 16.78
CA ARG A 45 40.91 32.06 17.44
C ARG A 45 41.01 31.65 18.91
N ALA A 46 39.97 31.07 19.51
CA ALA A 46 40.04 30.47 20.85
C ALA A 46 39.87 28.94 20.76
N PRO A 47 40.94 28.14 20.93
CA PRO A 47 40.90 26.69 20.71
C PRO A 47 39.96 25.94 21.68
N GLU A 48 39.68 26.50 22.86
CA GLU A 48 38.81 25.88 23.87
C GLU A 48 37.31 25.90 23.48
N GLU A 49 36.83 26.94 22.81
CA GLU A 49 35.41 27.07 22.44
C GLU A 49 35.07 26.27 21.17
N ALA A 50 36.00 26.19 20.22
CA ALA A 50 35.86 25.36 19.02
C ALA A 50 35.81 23.86 19.36
N GLY A 51 36.63 23.41 20.32
CA GLY A 51 36.61 22.01 20.80
C GLY A 51 35.27 21.61 21.43
N ARG A 52 34.61 22.52 22.15
CA ARG A 52 33.31 22.30 22.79
C ARG A 52 32.18 22.16 21.77
N ALA A 53 32.18 23.00 20.72
CA ALA A 53 31.19 22.92 19.65
C ALA A 53 31.36 21.64 18.81
N ILE A 54 32.60 21.26 18.48
CA ILE A 54 32.90 20.01 17.77
C ILE A 54 32.49 18.79 18.61
N ALA A 55 32.78 18.79 19.92
CA ALA A 55 32.36 17.72 20.82
C ALA A 55 30.83 17.63 20.95
N GLY A 56 30.12 18.77 21.02
CA GLY A 56 28.66 18.80 21.13
C GLY A 56 27.95 18.35 19.85
N TYR A 57 28.28 18.96 18.70
CA TYR A 57 27.60 18.67 17.43
C TYR A 57 28.09 17.36 16.79
N GLY A 58 29.39 17.06 16.87
CA GLY A 58 29.95 15.78 16.45
C GLY A 58 29.46 14.64 17.33
N GLY A 59 29.35 14.85 18.65
CA GLY A 59 28.75 13.90 19.58
C GLY A 59 27.26 13.65 19.30
N GLY A 60 26.48 14.72 19.03
CA GLY A 60 25.07 14.60 18.66
C GLY A 60 24.86 13.82 17.35
N ALA A 61 25.66 14.08 16.33
CA ALA A 61 25.61 13.33 15.07
C ALA A 61 26.00 11.85 15.25
N ALA A 62 27.01 11.57 16.08
CA ALA A 62 27.40 10.21 16.42
C ALA A 62 26.30 9.45 17.17
N LEU A 63 25.59 10.11 18.09
CA LEU A 63 24.44 9.52 18.79
C LEU A 63 23.27 9.22 17.85
N ILE A 64 22.97 10.09 16.89
CA ILE A 64 21.92 9.85 15.88
C ILE A 64 22.33 8.69 14.95
N ALA A 65 23.59 8.64 14.52
CA ALA A 65 24.12 7.54 13.71
C ALA A 65 24.08 6.20 14.48
N LEU A 66 24.43 6.21 15.77
CA LEU A 66 24.33 5.05 16.65
C LEU A 66 22.86 4.62 16.82
N ALA A 67 21.94 5.56 17.06
CA ALA A 67 20.52 5.27 17.15
C ALA A 67 19.97 4.66 15.85
N ALA A 68 20.38 5.20 14.69
CA ALA A 68 20.01 4.66 13.39
C ALA A 68 20.58 3.25 13.16
N ALA A 69 21.82 2.99 13.59
CA ALA A 69 22.45 1.67 13.51
C ALA A 69 21.77 0.65 14.44
N VAL A 70 21.48 1.02 15.69
CA VAL A 70 20.72 0.20 16.64
C VAL A 70 19.33 -0.09 16.09
N TRP A 71 18.68 0.90 15.48
CA TRP A 71 17.37 0.73 14.88
C TRP A 71 17.40 -0.17 13.63
N ALA A 72 18.41 -0.03 12.76
CA ALA A 72 18.63 -0.93 11.64
C ALA A 72 18.89 -2.38 12.10
N PHE A 73 19.65 -2.55 13.18
CA PHE A 73 19.91 -3.84 13.80
C PHE A 73 18.64 -4.45 14.43
N ALA A 74 17.82 -3.62 15.09
CA ALA A 74 16.53 -4.05 15.62
C ALA A 74 15.59 -4.54 14.50
N ILE A 75 15.52 -3.80 13.38
CA ILE A 75 14.75 -4.22 12.18
C ILE A 75 15.27 -5.55 11.63
N TYR A 76 16.60 -5.72 11.56
CA TYR A 76 17.22 -6.96 11.09
C TYR A 76 16.83 -8.16 11.98
N ARG A 77 16.88 -7.99 13.31
CA ARG A 77 16.49 -9.05 14.26
C ARG A 77 14.99 -9.35 14.26
N ASP A 78 14.17 -8.34 14.01
CA ASP A 78 12.70 -8.44 14.02
C ASP A 78 12.13 -8.96 12.69
N ARG A 79 12.98 -9.22 11.71
CA ARG A 79 12.61 -9.73 10.40
C ARG A 79 12.04 -11.14 10.50
N LEU A 80 10.85 -11.31 9.93
CA LEU A 80 10.33 -12.63 9.64
C LEU A 80 10.98 -13.15 8.34
N ILE A 81 11.58 -14.32 8.44
CA ILE A 81 12.05 -15.12 7.31
C ILE A 81 11.04 -16.25 7.16
N VAL A 82 10.48 -16.39 5.97
CA VAL A 82 9.56 -17.48 5.64
C VAL A 82 10.21 -18.32 4.56
N THR A 83 10.44 -19.60 4.81
CA THR A 83 10.94 -20.53 3.81
C THR A 83 9.87 -21.56 3.50
N ILE A 84 9.52 -21.67 2.22
CA ILE A 84 8.56 -22.65 1.71
C ILE A 84 9.35 -23.80 1.07
N GLY A 85 9.17 -25.00 1.60
CA GLY A 85 9.78 -26.23 1.08
C GLY A 85 8.76 -27.37 1.03
N ARG A 86 9.21 -28.54 0.55
CA ARG A 86 8.37 -29.75 0.48
C ARG A 86 7.91 -30.23 1.86
N ASP A 87 8.76 -30.07 2.87
CA ASP A 87 8.47 -30.54 4.23
C ASP A 87 7.51 -29.60 4.98
N GLY A 88 7.29 -28.39 4.47
CA GLY A 88 6.40 -27.40 5.09
C GLY A 88 6.90 -25.96 4.97
N LEU A 89 6.40 -25.13 5.89
CA LEU A 89 6.77 -23.72 6.05
C LEU A 89 7.64 -23.56 7.30
N THR A 90 8.83 -23.00 7.15
CA THR A 90 9.65 -22.59 8.30
C THR A 90 9.60 -21.08 8.47
N LEU A 91 9.31 -20.65 9.70
CA LEU A 91 9.20 -19.27 10.12
C LEU A 91 10.34 -18.97 11.09
N ARG A 92 11.18 -17.99 10.77
CA ARG A 92 12.28 -17.57 11.64
C ARG A 92 12.21 -16.10 11.96
N ARG A 93 12.29 -15.76 13.25
CA ARG A 93 12.33 -14.38 13.75
C ARG A 93 13.06 -14.30 15.08
N ARG A 94 13.92 -13.29 15.28
CA ARG A 94 14.67 -13.06 16.54
C ARG A 94 15.49 -14.25 17.04
N GLY A 95 15.91 -15.16 16.16
CA GLY A 95 16.62 -16.39 16.54
C GLY A 95 15.71 -17.51 17.06
N ARG A 96 14.40 -17.31 17.02
CA ARG A 96 13.39 -18.37 17.19
C ARG A 96 12.99 -18.90 15.84
N GLU A 97 12.70 -20.19 15.79
CA GLU A 97 12.26 -20.91 14.62
C GLU A 97 11.01 -21.72 14.96
N ALA A 98 10.04 -21.71 14.06
CA ALA A 98 8.84 -22.53 14.14
C ALA A 98 8.60 -23.13 12.76
N THR A 99 8.23 -24.41 12.75
CA THR A 99 7.96 -25.15 11.51
C THR A 99 6.49 -25.55 11.49
N ILE A 100 5.83 -25.28 10.37
CA ILE A 100 4.49 -25.76 10.06
C ILE A 100 4.67 -26.88 9.04
N PRO A 101 4.46 -28.16 9.43
CA PRO A 101 4.56 -29.27 8.50
C PRO A 101 3.61 -29.09 7.30
N ALA A 102 3.98 -29.56 6.12
CA ALA A 102 3.13 -29.42 4.92
C ALA A 102 1.70 -29.95 5.14
N GLY A 103 1.55 -31.10 5.81
CA GLY A 103 0.24 -31.68 6.15
C GLY A 103 -0.56 -30.89 7.19
N ALA A 104 0.06 -29.94 7.90
CA ALA A 104 -0.61 -29.04 8.83
C ALA A 104 -1.03 -27.71 8.16
N VAL A 105 -0.61 -27.46 6.91
CA VAL A 105 -1.02 -26.26 6.16
C VAL A 105 -2.34 -26.54 5.48
N GLU A 106 -3.38 -25.84 5.92
CA GLU A 106 -4.72 -25.93 5.32
C GLU A 106 -4.80 -25.08 4.05
N ALA A 107 -4.26 -23.86 4.11
CA ALA A 107 -4.26 -22.92 2.99
C ALA A 107 -3.19 -21.85 3.13
N VAL A 108 -2.86 -21.22 2.00
CA VAL A 108 -1.98 -20.05 1.93
C VAL A 108 -2.67 -18.98 1.08
N GLY A 109 -2.47 -17.70 1.36
CA GLY A 109 -2.99 -16.68 0.46
C GLY A 109 -3.08 -15.28 1.04
N ILE A 110 -4.08 -14.51 0.61
CA ILE A 110 -4.16 -13.08 0.86
C ILE A 110 -5.33 -12.79 1.77
N THR A 111 -5.11 -11.95 2.76
CA THR A 111 -6.16 -11.27 3.51
C THR A 111 -6.07 -9.79 3.21
N TRP A 112 -7.20 -9.16 2.90
CA TRP A 112 -7.30 -7.71 2.69
C TRP A 112 -7.69 -7.01 3.98
N PRO A 113 -6.74 -6.52 4.80
CA PRO A 113 -7.09 -5.43 5.70
C PRO A 113 -7.39 -4.19 4.85
N VAL A 114 -8.08 -3.24 5.45
CA VAL A 114 -8.47 -1.91 4.94
C VAL A 114 -7.40 -1.13 4.13
N ALA A 115 -6.11 -1.53 4.10
CA ALA A 115 -5.04 -0.78 3.44
C ALA A 115 -4.17 -1.57 2.44
N ASP A 116 -3.42 -2.57 2.92
CA ASP A 116 -2.42 -3.29 2.12
C ASP A 116 -2.68 -4.80 2.20
N PRO A 117 -2.55 -5.56 1.10
CA PRO A 117 -2.76 -6.99 1.14
C PRO A 117 -1.72 -7.66 2.06
N VAL A 118 -2.21 -8.60 2.86
CA VAL A 118 -1.43 -9.35 3.84
C VAL A 118 -1.35 -10.79 3.39
N TRP A 119 -0.13 -11.31 3.28
CA TRP A 119 0.12 -12.72 3.09
C TRP A 119 -0.14 -13.47 4.40
N THR A 120 -0.98 -14.48 4.33
CA THR A 120 -1.50 -15.25 5.46
C THR A 120 -1.37 -16.74 5.18
N VAL A 121 -1.09 -17.52 6.22
CA VAL A 121 -1.18 -18.98 6.20
C VAL A 121 -2.22 -19.44 7.20
N TRP A 122 -3.10 -20.35 6.78
CA TRP A 122 -4.05 -21.07 7.63
C TRP A 122 -3.49 -22.46 7.91
N PHE A 123 -3.44 -22.82 9.19
CA PHE A 123 -2.76 -24.03 9.61
C PHE A 123 -3.37 -24.62 10.88
N ASP A 124 -3.14 -25.92 11.07
CA ASP A 124 -3.45 -26.59 12.32
C ASP A 124 -2.46 -26.18 13.42
N SER A 125 -2.97 -25.44 14.40
CA SER A 125 -2.19 -24.94 15.54
C SER A 125 -1.66 -26.06 16.45
N GLU A 126 -2.30 -27.23 16.49
CA GLU A 126 -1.85 -28.36 17.31
C GLU A 126 -0.62 -29.02 16.70
N ALA A 127 -0.57 -29.13 15.37
CA ALA A 127 0.53 -29.71 14.62
C ALA A 127 1.74 -28.76 14.43
N ALA A 128 1.59 -27.47 14.74
CA ALA A 128 2.65 -26.46 14.60
C ALA A 128 2.82 -25.58 15.86
N PRO A 129 3.29 -26.18 16.98
CA PRO A 129 3.52 -25.42 18.21
C PRO A 129 4.62 -24.37 18.01
N GLY A 130 4.47 -23.22 18.66
CA GLY A 130 5.50 -22.17 18.67
C GLY A 130 5.42 -21.12 17.56
N VAL A 131 4.52 -21.26 16.58
CA VAL A 131 4.29 -20.24 15.53
C VAL A 131 3.98 -18.86 16.12
N GLY A 132 3.19 -18.82 17.21
CA GLY A 132 2.83 -17.57 17.91
C GLY A 132 4.00 -16.85 18.57
N ALA A 133 5.12 -17.56 18.79
CA ALA A 133 6.35 -16.95 19.31
C ALA A 133 7.16 -16.23 18.21
N VAL A 134 6.85 -16.50 16.94
CA VAL A 134 7.55 -16.00 15.75
C VAL A 134 6.71 -14.97 15.02
N THR A 135 5.40 -15.21 14.88
CA THR A 135 4.50 -14.28 14.19
C THR A 135 3.17 -14.09 14.91
N LYS A 136 2.41 -13.07 14.51
CA LYS A 136 1.08 -12.80 15.04
C LYS A 136 0.10 -13.84 14.50
N ILE A 137 -0.60 -14.50 15.40
CA ILE A 137 -1.70 -15.42 15.10
C ILE A 137 -3.03 -14.68 15.31
N ASP A 138 -3.96 -14.90 14.39
CA ASP A 138 -5.36 -14.49 14.48
C ASP A 138 -6.24 -15.74 14.25
N GLY A 139 -6.78 -16.29 15.34
CA GLY A 139 -7.44 -17.61 15.30
C GLY A 139 -6.50 -18.72 14.83
N ARG A 140 -6.80 -19.34 13.67
CA ARG A 140 -5.99 -20.38 13.01
C ARG A 140 -5.10 -19.84 11.87
N ALA A 141 -5.03 -18.52 11.74
CA ALA A 141 -4.28 -17.86 10.69
C ALA A 141 -3.01 -17.20 11.26
N ALA A 142 -1.88 -17.36 10.59
CA ALA A 142 -0.65 -16.63 10.88
C ALA A 142 -0.41 -15.59 9.79
N VAL A 143 -0.22 -14.34 10.22
CA VAL A 143 0.16 -13.24 9.33
C VAL A 143 1.65 -13.35 9.02
N LEU A 144 2.01 -13.43 7.75
CA LEU A 144 3.39 -13.59 7.32
C LEU A 144 4.00 -12.23 6.97
N LEU A 145 3.56 -11.61 5.87
CA LEU A 145 4.15 -10.37 5.35
C LEU A 145 3.08 -9.47 4.73
N ARG A 146 3.36 -8.17 4.62
CA ARG A 146 2.54 -7.23 3.83
C ARG A 146 3.12 -7.11 2.43
N GLU A 147 2.31 -6.99 1.38
CA GLU A 147 2.84 -6.91 0.02
C GLU A 147 3.71 -5.65 -0.21
N ARG A 148 3.42 -4.51 0.43
CA ARG A 148 4.31 -3.33 0.39
C ARG A 148 5.74 -3.61 0.87
N SER A 149 5.92 -4.72 1.57
CA SER A 149 7.20 -5.21 2.08
C SER A 149 7.88 -6.22 1.15
N LEU A 150 7.19 -6.64 0.08
CA LEU A 150 7.64 -7.60 -0.92
C LEU A 150 8.00 -6.88 -2.24
N PRO A 151 9.02 -7.34 -2.98
CA PRO A 151 9.28 -6.87 -4.33
C PRO A 151 8.18 -7.31 -5.31
N GLN A 152 8.05 -6.58 -6.43
CA GLN A 152 7.12 -6.92 -7.52
C GLN A 152 7.40 -8.33 -8.07
N GLY A 153 6.35 -9.09 -8.41
CA GLY A 153 6.45 -10.44 -8.99
C GLY A 153 6.61 -11.59 -7.98
N TRP A 154 6.69 -11.28 -6.68
CA TRP A 154 6.89 -12.29 -5.64
C TRP A 154 5.61 -13.04 -5.28
N LEU A 155 4.46 -12.40 -5.42
CA LEU A 155 3.19 -13.01 -5.09
C LEU A 155 2.88 -14.19 -6.01
N GLU A 156 3.21 -14.05 -7.30
CA GLU A 156 3.11 -15.13 -8.28
C GLU A 156 4.05 -16.29 -7.94
N ALA A 157 5.28 -15.99 -7.51
CA ALA A 157 6.22 -17.01 -7.06
C ALA A 157 5.74 -17.72 -5.78
N VAL A 158 5.20 -16.97 -4.82
CA VAL A 158 4.61 -17.53 -3.59
C VAL A 158 3.42 -18.41 -3.92
N HIS A 159 2.52 -17.95 -4.79
CA HIS A 159 1.37 -18.70 -5.24
C HIS A 159 1.81 -20.02 -5.89
N ALA A 160 2.73 -19.96 -6.85
CA ALA A 160 3.26 -21.15 -7.52
C ALA A 160 3.95 -22.11 -6.54
N THR A 161 4.81 -21.62 -5.64
CA THR A 161 5.47 -22.51 -4.67
C THR A 161 4.47 -23.09 -3.65
N ALA A 162 3.47 -22.32 -3.20
CA ALA A 162 2.45 -22.82 -2.28
C ALA A 162 1.58 -23.91 -2.93
N THR A 163 1.20 -23.77 -4.20
CA THR A 163 0.38 -24.77 -4.88
C THR A 163 1.20 -25.96 -5.35
N GLU A 164 2.35 -25.75 -5.97
CA GLU A 164 3.15 -26.81 -6.60
C GLU A 164 4.07 -27.55 -5.63
N THR A 165 4.63 -26.87 -4.62
CA THR A 165 5.61 -27.46 -3.71
C THR A 165 4.97 -27.89 -2.38
N LEU A 166 4.12 -27.03 -1.81
CA LEU A 166 3.46 -27.29 -0.53
C LEU A 166 2.14 -28.06 -0.69
N GLY A 167 1.54 -28.04 -1.88
CA GLY A 167 0.24 -28.67 -2.15
C GLY A 167 -0.94 -27.97 -1.47
N ALA A 168 -0.74 -26.73 -1.00
CA ALA A 168 -1.74 -25.99 -0.26
C ALA A 168 -2.70 -25.24 -1.20
N CYS A 169 -3.96 -25.12 -0.79
CA CYS A 169 -4.95 -24.31 -1.49
C CYS A 169 -4.60 -22.81 -1.38
N TRP A 170 -4.78 -22.08 -2.48
CA TRP A 170 -4.67 -20.63 -2.48
C TRP A 170 -6.02 -19.97 -2.15
N ARG A 171 -6.05 -19.11 -1.12
CA ARG A 171 -7.29 -18.42 -0.70
C ARG A 171 -7.12 -16.90 -0.70
N VAL A 172 -8.19 -16.19 -1.03
CA VAL A 172 -8.24 -14.73 -0.91
C VAL A 172 -9.42 -14.37 -0.05
N LEU A 173 -9.18 -13.72 1.09
CA LEU A 173 -10.22 -13.24 1.98
C LEU A 173 -10.32 -11.72 1.92
N ASP A 174 -11.54 -11.20 1.85
CA ASP A 174 -11.82 -9.78 2.08
C ASP A 174 -11.70 -9.42 3.57
N ASP A 175 -12.00 -8.17 3.90
CA ASP A 175 -11.92 -7.66 5.26
C ASP A 175 -13.00 -8.20 6.20
N GLU A 176 -14.08 -8.74 5.64
CA GLU A 176 -15.14 -9.43 6.36
C GLU A 176 -14.79 -10.92 6.58
N GLY A 177 -13.63 -11.35 6.09
CA GLY A 177 -13.18 -12.75 6.14
C GLY A 177 -13.89 -13.65 5.13
N ARG A 178 -14.58 -13.08 4.14
CA ARG A 178 -15.26 -13.84 3.09
C ARG A 178 -14.29 -14.14 1.96
N GLU A 179 -14.44 -15.33 1.40
CA GLU A 179 -13.63 -15.75 0.27
C GLU A 179 -14.04 -14.99 -1.00
N VAL A 180 -13.05 -14.49 -1.72
CA VAL A 180 -13.24 -13.71 -2.95
C VAL A 180 -12.84 -14.57 -4.13
N ASP A 181 -13.81 -14.78 -5.03
CA ASP A 181 -13.59 -15.53 -6.26
C ASP A 181 -12.68 -14.75 -7.23
N PRO A 182 -11.88 -15.46 -8.05
CA PRO A 182 -11.09 -14.85 -9.09
C PRO A 182 -11.98 -14.20 -10.15
N LEU A 183 -11.80 -12.89 -10.33
CA LEU A 183 -12.45 -12.11 -11.38
C LEU A 183 -11.60 -12.08 -12.66
N PRO A 184 -12.24 -11.88 -13.83
CA PRO A 184 -11.53 -11.53 -15.06
C PRO A 184 -10.61 -10.33 -14.87
N ARG A 185 -9.47 -10.31 -15.56
CA ARG A 185 -8.46 -9.22 -15.43
C ARG A 185 -9.05 -7.84 -15.74
N ASP A 186 -10.00 -7.78 -16.65
CA ASP A 186 -10.64 -6.54 -17.10
C ASP A 186 -11.94 -6.22 -16.33
N ALA A 187 -12.29 -6.96 -15.28
CA ALA A 187 -13.55 -6.79 -14.54
C ALA A 187 -13.75 -5.36 -14.02
N LEU A 188 -12.70 -4.74 -13.45
CA LEU A 188 -12.76 -3.34 -13.03
C LEU A 188 -12.95 -2.40 -14.22
N ARG A 189 -12.32 -2.68 -15.37
CA ARG A 189 -12.44 -1.83 -16.57
C ARG A 189 -13.84 -1.91 -17.18
N GLU A 190 -14.45 -3.08 -17.15
CA GLU A 190 -15.75 -3.37 -17.73
C GLU A 190 -16.94 -2.90 -16.88
N ALA A 191 -16.78 -2.80 -15.55
CA ALA A 191 -17.88 -2.49 -14.64
C ALA A 191 -18.50 -1.08 -14.83
N ASP A 192 -19.74 -1.00 -15.28
CA ASP A 192 -20.39 0.30 -15.52
C ASP A 192 -20.83 1.01 -14.24
N HIS A 193 -21.09 0.27 -13.16
CA HIS A 193 -21.52 0.84 -11.88
C HIS A 193 -20.59 0.39 -10.76
N VAL A 194 -19.78 1.32 -10.27
CA VAL A 194 -18.78 1.05 -9.24
C VAL A 194 -19.09 1.86 -7.99
N VAL A 195 -19.19 1.18 -6.85
CA VAL A 195 -19.29 1.80 -5.53
C VAL A 195 -17.91 1.88 -4.94
N LEU A 196 -17.55 3.06 -4.43
CA LEU A 196 -16.39 3.26 -3.58
C LEU A 196 -16.83 3.48 -2.14
N ASP A 197 -16.27 2.69 -1.22
CA ASP A 197 -16.41 2.92 0.21
C ASP A 197 -15.34 3.88 0.75
N GLY A 198 -15.51 4.29 2.01
CA GLY A 198 -14.59 5.19 2.70
C GLY A 198 -13.19 4.61 2.95
N GLU A 199 -13.02 3.30 2.70
CA GLU A 199 -11.78 2.55 2.87
C GLU A 199 -11.04 2.32 1.54
N GLY A 200 -11.56 2.86 0.43
CA GLY A 200 -10.91 2.81 -0.87
C GLY A 200 -11.17 1.54 -1.67
N ARG A 201 -12.24 0.80 -1.38
CA ARG A 201 -12.63 -0.40 -2.12
C ARG A 201 -13.58 -0.07 -3.24
N TYR A 202 -13.40 -0.73 -4.37
CA TYR A 202 -14.20 -0.60 -5.57
C TYR A 202 -15.01 -1.88 -5.68
N ARG A 203 -16.33 -1.78 -5.46
CA ARG A 203 -17.26 -2.90 -5.62
C ARG A 203 -18.17 -2.66 -6.80
N ASP A 204 -18.51 -3.71 -7.52
CA ASP A 204 -19.58 -3.66 -8.52
C ASP A 204 -20.92 -3.45 -7.80
N ASP A 205 -21.68 -2.44 -8.20
CA ASP A 205 -22.93 -2.06 -7.53
C ASP A 205 -24.05 -3.09 -7.73
N ARG A 206 -24.00 -3.87 -8.83
CA ARG A 206 -25.05 -4.82 -9.18
C ARG A 206 -24.84 -6.17 -8.50
N THR A 207 -23.60 -6.62 -8.43
CA THR A 207 -23.21 -7.94 -7.92
C THR A 207 -22.61 -7.90 -6.51
N GLY A 208 -22.15 -6.73 -6.07
CA GLY A 208 -21.43 -6.58 -4.79
C GLY A 208 -19.99 -7.10 -4.82
N ALA A 209 -19.53 -7.63 -5.95
CA ALA A 209 -18.20 -8.21 -6.12
C ALA A 209 -17.10 -7.17 -5.87
N LEU A 210 -16.05 -7.55 -5.14
CA LEU A 210 -14.88 -6.71 -4.93
C LEU A 210 -14.05 -6.66 -6.21
N LEU A 211 -14.04 -5.53 -6.91
CA LEU A 211 -13.33 -5.35 -8.17
C LEU A 211 -11.89 -4.90 -7.95
N ALA A 212 -11.68 -4.00 -6.98
CA ALA A 212 -10.35 -3.50 -6.66
C ALA A 212 -10.25 -2.86 -5.28
N VAL A 213 -9.02 -2.70 -4.80
CA VAL A 213 -8.68 -2.04 -3.53
C VAL A 213 -7.59 -1.00 -3.77
N ALA A 214 -7.82 0.23 -3.33
CA ALA A 214 -6.83 1.30 -3.38
C ALA A 214 -5.79 1.13 -2.25
N CYS A 215 -4.57 0.78 -2.63
CA CYS A 215 -3.45 0.55 -1.72
C CYS A 215 -2.52 1.76 -1.72
N GLY A 216 -2.11 2.24 -0.56
CA GLY A 216 -1.21 3.38 -0.47
C GLY A 216 -1.07 3.86 0.96
N PRO A 217 -0.11 4.76 1.24
CA PRO A 217 0.08 5.30 2.57
C PRO A 217 -1.22 5.96 3.06
N THR A 218 -1.77 5.39 4.13
CA THR A 218 -3.00 5.79 4.79
C THR A 218 -2.97 7.29 5.09
N ALA A 219 -4.03 8.01 4.70
CA ALA A 219 -4.40 9.23 5.41
C ALA A 219 -4.65 8.82 6.85
N GLU A 220 -4.13 9.57 7.81
CA GLU A 220 -4.49 9.37 9.22
C GLU A 220 -5.94 9.79 9.53
N SER A 221 -6.88 9.69 8.58
CA SER A 221 -8.31 9.91 8.79
C SER A 221 -9.17 9.20 7.72
N PRO A 222 -10.40 8.77 8.05
CA PRO A 222 -11.25 8.02 7.14
C PRO A 222 -11.77 8.91 6.01
N GLY A 223 -11.79 8.37 4.79
CA GLY A 223 -12.57 8.92 3.69
C GLY A 223 -11.81 9.60 2.55
N LEU A 224 -10.48 9.54 2.48
CA LEU A 224 -9.61 9.58 1.27
C LEU A 224 -8.13 9.85 1.63
N PRO A 225 -7.15 9.35 0.84
CA PRO A 225 -5.73 9.51 1.12
C PRO A 225 -5.26 10.97 0.98
N PRO A 226 -4.22 11.38 1.72
CA PRO A 226 -3.75 12.75 1.75
C PRO A 226 -2.96 13.05 0.46
N PRO A 227 -3.02 14.30 -0.04
CA PRO A 227 -2.34 14.66 -1.28
C PRO A 227 -0.82 14.55 -1.12
N GLY A 228 -0.18 13.81 -2.03
CA GLY A 228 1.28 13.75 -2.19
C GLY A 228 1.93 12.36 -2.24
N ARG A 229 1.16 11.26 -2.28
CA ARG A 229 1.72 9.90 -2.27
C ARG A 229 0.99 8.99 -3.26
N THR A 230 1.76 8.13 -3.92
CA THR A 230 1.28 7.12 -4.87
C THR A 230 0.20 6.23 -4.24
N THR A 231 -0.94 6.07 -4.93
CA THR A 231 -1.96 5.07 -4.64
C THR A 231 -1.97 4.04 -5.78
N VAL A 232 -1.89 2.76 -5.46
CA VAL A 232 -1.97 1.67 -6.42
C VAL A 232 -3.32 0.98 -6.26
N LEU A 233 -4.14 1.02 -7.30
CA LEU A 233 -5.37 0.25 -7.37
C LEU A 233 -5.03 -1.18 -7.77
N ARG A 234 -5.45 -2.16 -6.96
CA ARG A 234 -5.14 -3.59 -7.16
C ARG A 234 -6.40 -4.42 -7.25
N ASP A 235 -6.36 -5.52 -7.99
CA ASP A 235 -7.42 -6.54 -7.94
C ASP A 235 -7.39 -7.29 -6.58
N PRO A 236 -8.41 -8.10 -6.25
CA PRO A 236 -8.41 -8.90 -5.02
C PRO A 236 -7.27 -9.92 -4.92
N HIS A 237 -6.62 -10.27 -6.03
CA HIS A 237 -5.44 -11.13 -6.03
C HIS A 237 -4.15 -10.32 -5.94
N ALA A 238 -4.26 -9.06 -5.49
CA ALA A 238 -3.20 -8.09 -5.30
C ALA A 238 -2.38 -7.77 -6.57
N ARG A 239 -2.91 -8.03 -7.76
CA ARG A 239 -2.27 -7.60 -9.00
C ARG A 239 -2.48 -6.10 -9.18
N PRO A 240 -1.44 -5.31 -9.49
CA PRO A 240 -1.60 -3.90 -9.79
C PRO A 240 -2.44 -3.72 -11.06
N LEU A 241 -3.43 -2.83 -11.00
CA LEU A 241 -4.29 -2.45 -12.12
C LEU A 241 -3.91 -1.07 -12.63
N LEU A 242 -3.92 -0.08 -11.72
CA LEU A 242 -3.61 1.32 -12.01
C LEU A 242 -2.77 1.91 -10.89
N GLU A 243 -1.90 2.85 -11.23
CA GLU A 243 -1.16 3.67 -10.28
C GLU A 243 -1.55 5.14 -10.44
N PHE A 244 -1.95 5.75 -9.33
CA PHE A 244 -2.36 7.14 -9.22
C PHE A 244 -1.30 7.94 -8.49
N ARG A 245 -0.74 8.96 -9.15
CA ARG A 245 0.25 9.86 -8.57
C ARG A 245 -0.34 11.26 -8.44
N GLY A 246 -0.66 11.65 -7.21
CA GLY A 246 -1.11 13.01 -6.89
C GLY A 246 0.03 14.02 -6.92
N GLY A 247 -0.22 15.20 -7.49
CA GLY A 247 0.67 16.35 -7.42
C GLY A 247 0.68 17.01 -6.02
N LEU A 248 1.79 17.66 -5.67
CA LEU A 248 1.97 18.35 -4.37
C LEU A 248 1.08 19.59 -4.23
N ALA A 249 0.74 20.25 -5.34
CA ALA A 249 -0.23 21.33 -5.39
C ALA A 249 -1.53 20.75 -5.96
N GLY A 250 -2.55 20.64 -5.09
CA GLY A 250 -3.78 19.89 -5.34
C GLY A 250 -4.43 20.16 -6.70
N GLY A 251 -5.00 19.11 -7.29
CA GLY A 251 -5.70 19.18 -8.57
C GLY A 251 -4.94 18.57 -9.75
N ARG A 252 -3.85 17.82 -9.56
CA ARG A 252 -3.29 16.98 -10.63
C ARG A 252 -3.16 15.54 -10.17
N VAL A 253 -3.75 14.61 -10.91
CA VAL A 253 -3.60 13.17 -10.69
C VAL A 253 -3.10 12.54 -11.99
N ARG A 254 -1.89 12.01 -11.99
CA ARG A 254 -1.36 11.23 -13.11
C ARG A 254 -1.76 9.77 -12.93
N VAL A 255 -2.26 9.15 -13.99
CA VAL A 255 -2.69 7.75 -13.98
C VAL A 255 -1.73 6.95 -14.84
N PHE A 256 -1.23 5.85 -14.29
CA PHE A 256 -0.35 4.90 -14.97
C PHE A 256 -1.02 3.53 -14.99
N LEU A 257 -0.77 2.78 -16.06
CA LEU A 257 -1.16 1.39 -16.17
C LEU A 257 -0.25 0.50 -15.30
N ALA A 258 -0.65 -0.75 -15.10
CA ALA A 258 0.11 -1.75 -14.34
C ALA A 258 1.56 -1.95 -14.83
N ASP A 259 1.83 -1.70 -16.12
CA ASP A 259 3.16 -1.80 -16.74
C ASP A 259 4.01 -0.51 -16.60
N GLY A 260 3.47 0.51 -15.92
CA GLY A 260 4.12 1.80 -15.69
C GLY A 260 4.00 2.79 -16.85
N ARG A 261 3.32 2.45 -17.96
CA ARG A 261 3.02 3.42 -19.02
C ARG A 261 1.99 4.43 -18.54
N PRO A 262 2.10 5.72 -18.92
CA PRO A 262 1.10 6.71 -18.58
C PRO A 262 -0.21 6.40 -19.32
N ALA A 263 -1.31 6.30 -18.59
CA ALA A 263 -2.66 6.22 -19.15
C ALA A 263 -3.20 7.62 -19.48
N GLY A 264 -2.79 8.62 -18.71
CA GLY A 264 -3.21 10.01 -18.88
C GLY A 264 -3.16 10.76 -17.56
N GLU A 265 -3.87 11.88 -17.48
CA GLU A 265 -3.95 12.66 -16.25
C GLU A 265 -5.25 13.45 -16.11
N ILE A 266 -5.59 13.69 -14.85
CA ILE A 266 -6.68 14.58 -14.44
C ILE A 266 -6.06 15.87 -13.92
N ARG A 267 -6.57 17.02 -14.36
CA ARG A 267 -6.14 18.36 -13.94
C ARG A 267 -7.32 19.14 -13.38
N GLY A 268 -7.10 20.05 -12.46
CA GLY A 268 -8.16 20.80 -11.76
C GLY A 268 -8.77 20.01 -10.60
N SER A 269 -9.21 20.73 -9.58
CA SER A 269 -9.86 20.17 -8.38
C SER A 269 -11.37 20.41 -8.31
N GLN A 270 -11.83 21.58 -8.77
CA GLN A 270 -13.26 21.96 -8.78
C GLN A 270 -13.95 21.51 -10.07
N GLU A 271 -13.28 21.70 -11.21
CA GLU A 271 -13.74 21.24 -12.52
C GLU A 271 -12.64 20.38 -13.17
N PRO A 272 -12.50 19.11 -12.75
CA PRO A 272 -11.47 18.25 -13.29
C PRO A 272 -11.57 18.06 -14.82
N SER A 273 -10.47 18.25 -15.54
CA SER A 273 -10.32 17.94 -16.96
C SER A 273 -9.45 16.70 -17.17
N PHE A 274 -9.80 15.88 -18.16
CA PHE A 274 -9.16 14.61 -18.45
C PHE A 274 -8.31 14.72 -19.70
N HIS A 275 -7.06 14.28 -19.61
CA HIS A 275 -6.08 14.41 -20.69
C HIS A 275 -5.40 13.08 -20.99
N MET A 276 -5.16 12.84 -22.26
CA MET A 276 -4.21 11.82 -22.74
C MET A 276 -2.78 12.16 -22.30
N PRO A 277 -1.83 11.20 -22.37
CA PRO A 277 -0.44 11.43 -22.02
C PRO A 277 0.26 12.54 -22.83
N ASP A 278 -0.18 12.78 -24.06
CA ASP A 278 0.31 13.85 -24.95
C ASP A 278 -0.30 15.23 -24.63
N GLY A 279 -1.26 15.30 -23.70
CA GLY A 279 -1.98 16.51 -23.31
C GLY A 279 -3.33 16.72 -24.00
N THR A 280 -3.70 15.87 -24.97
CA THR A 280 -4.98 15.95 -25.69
C THR A 280 -6.15 15.84 -24.72
N LEU A 281 -7.09 16.79 -24.79
CA LEU A 281 -8.29 16.81 -23.94
C LEU A 281 -9.25 15.68 -24.35
N LEU A 282 -9.70 14.89 -23.37
CA LEU A 282 -10.69 13.82 -23.54
C LEU A 282 -12.07 14.20 -23.05
N GLY A 283 -12.14 15.03 -22.01
CA GLY A 283 -13.38 15.45 -21.39
C GLY A 283 -13.18 16.39 -20.22
N THR A 284 -14.27 16.93 -19.72
CA THR A 284 -14.29 17.83 -18.56
C THR A 284 -15.37 17.41 -17.58
N THR A 285 -15.20 17.81 -16.33
CA THR A 285 -16.15 17.52 -15.26
C THR A 285 -16.88 18.79 -14.87
N ARG A 286 -18.20 18.72 -14.68
CA ARG A 286 -18.98 19.79 -14.06
C ARG A 286 -19.68 19.29 -12.79
N PRO A 287 -19.64 20.06 -11.68
CA PRO A 287 -20.46 19.78 -10.51
C PRO A 287 -21.93 20.11 -10.82
N ALA A 288 -22.85 19.22 -10.43
CA ALA A 288 -24.28 19.37 -10.70
C ALA A 288 -25.14 18.71 -9.60
N GLY A 289 -25.39 19.40 -8.49
CA GLY A 289 -26.36 18.95 -7.47
C GLY A 289 -25.93 17.68 -6.71
N GLY A 290 -24.73 17.68 -6.11
CA GLY A 290 -24.21 16.54 -5.34
C GLY A 290 -23.61 15.40 -6.19
N ARG A 291 -23.45 15.64 -7.50
CA ARG A 291 -22.74 14.76 -8.42
C ARG A 291 -21.75 15.54 -9.27
N HIS A 292 -20.76 14.83 -9.81
CA HIS A 292 -19.78 15.32 -10.77
C HIS A 292 -19.99 14.58 -12.08
N VAL A 293 -20.41 15.30 -13.12
CA VAL A 293 -20.70 14.73 -14.44
C VAL A 293 -19.51 14.96 -15.34
N VAL A 294 -18.97 13.88 -15.90
CA VAL A 294 -17.89 13.86 -16.88
C VAL A 294 -18.49 13.86 -18.27
N THR A 295 -18.18 14.88 -19.06
CA THR A 295 -18.62 15.02 -20.45
C THR A 295 -17.41 14.88 -21.36
N GLY A 296 -17.51 14.01 -22.37
CA GLY A 296 -16.48 13.84 -23.39
C GLY A 296 -16.39 15.06 -24.30
N VAL A 297 -15.31 15.17 -25.09
CA VAL A 297 -15.17 16.22 -26.12
C VAL A 297 -16.26 16.16 -27.21
N ASP A 298 -16.93 15.01 -27.36
CA ASP A 298 -18.09 14.81 -28.22
C ASP A 298 -19.40 15.36 -27.62
N GLY A 299 -19.35 15.93 -26.42
CA GLY A 299 -20.51 16.49 -25.70
C GLY A 299 -21.38 15.44 -25.00
N ARG A 300 -21.01 14.15 -25.04
CA ARG A 300 -21.79 13.08 -24.40
C ARG A 300 -21.34 12.85 -22.96
N GLU A 301 -22.31 12.50 -22.11
CA GLU A 301 -22.01 12.05 -20.75
C GLU A 301 -21.25 10.73 -20.80
N SER A 302 -20.06 10.72 -20.19
CA SER A 302 -19.14 9.59 -20.20
C SER A 302 -19.02 8.90 -18.85
N ALA A 303 -19.21 9.64 -17.76
CA ALA A 303 -19.28 9.10 -16.41
C ALA A 303 -19.96 10.09 -15.47
N THR A 304 -20.55 9.60 -14.38
CA THR A 304 -21.09 10.43 -13.32
C THR A 304 -20.69 9.87 -11.96
N LEU A 305 -20.06 10.71 -11.13
CA LEU A 305 -19.70 10.40 -9.76
C LEU A 305 -20.71 11.05 -8.81
N TRP A 306 -21.43 10.23 -8.07
CA TRP A 306 -22.36 10.66 -7.03
C TRP A 306 -21.66 10.62 -5.67
N SER A 307 -21.84 11.66 -4.85
CA SER A 307 -21.48 11.64 -3.44
C SER A 307 -22.74 11.60 -2.59
N LYS A 308 -22.95 10.50 -1.84
CA LYS A 308 -24.03 10.41 -0.86
C LYS A 308 -23.43 10.53 0.53
N GLY A 309 -23.71 11.63 1.22
CA GLY A 309 -23.40 11.79 2.64
C GLY A 309 -24.43 11.06 3.49
N GLY A 310 -23.99 10.18 4.39
CA GLY A 310 -24.82 9.53 5.40
C GLY A 310 -24.00 9.21 6.66
N ASP A 311 -24.68 8.80 7.74
CA ASP A 311 -24.12 8.58 9.09
C ASP A 311 -22.97 7.54 9.17
N GLY A 312 -22.72 6.78 8.09
CA GLY A 312 -21.66 5.78 8.00
C GLY A 312 -20.44 6.17 7.16
N GLY A 313 -20.33 7.43 6.71
CA GLY A 313 -19.22 7.93 5.87
C GLY A 313 -19.62 8.27 4.43
N VAL A 314 -18.67 8.82 3.66
CA VAL A 314 -18.90 9.21 2.25
C VAL A 314 -18.87 7.97 1.37
N ARG A 315 -20.04 7.52 0.92
CA ARG A 315 -20.14 6.48 -0.12
C ARG A 315 -20.20 7.16 -1.47
N LEU A 316 -19.26 6.82 -2.34
CA LEU A 316 -19.19 7.33 -3.70
C LEU A 316 -19.74 6.28 -4.66
N ARG A 317 -20.48 6.71 -5.67
CA ARG A 317 -20.97 5.83 -6.74
C ARG A 317 -20.54 6.41 -8.07
N LEU A 318 -19.70 5.69 -8.78
CA LEU A 318 -19.21 6.02 -10.10
C LEU A 318 -19.99 5.20 -11.13
N GLU A 319 -20.79 5.89 -11.95
CA GLU A 319 -21.43 5.33 -13.12
C GLU A 319 -20.62 5.72 -14.36
N ARG A 320 -20.33 4.76 -15.24
CA ARG A 320 -19.54 4.98 -16.46
C ARG A 320 -20.37 4.54 -17.65
N SER A 321 -20.41 5.38 -18.67
CA SER A 321 -21.07 5.03 -19.92
C SER A 321 -20.26 3.95 -20.65
N PRO A 322 -20.89 2.87 -21.14
CA PRO A 322 -20.20 1.87 -21.96
C PRO A 322 -19.79 2.42 -23.33
N SER A 323 -20.42 3.50 -23.79
CA SER A 323 -20.09 4.16 -25.06
C SER A 323 -18.95 5.17 -24.95
N ALA A 324 -18.47 5.46 -23.74
CA ALA A 324 -17.35 6.36 -23.54
C ALA A 324 -16.03 5.73 -24.03
N PRO A 325 -15.10 6.53 -24.61
CA PRO A 325 -13.80 6.03 -25.02
C PRO A 325 -13.04 5.38 -23.86
N ASP A 326 -12.36 4.26 -24.13
CA ASP A 326 -11.59 3.50 -23.14
C ASP A 326 -10.62 4.36 -22.30
N PRO A 327 -9.86 5.32 -22.87
CA PRO A 327 -8.99 6.17 -22.06
C PRO A 327 -9.78 7.00 -21.05
N LEU A 328 -10.92 7.56 -21.43
CA LEU A 328 -11.77 8.36 -20.54
C LEU A 328 -12.45 7.49 -19.48
N ARG A 329 -12.93 6.29 -19.82
CA ARG A 329 -13.46 5.30 -18.85
C ARG A 329 -12.41 4.87 -17.83
N THR A 330 -11.16 4.76 -18.24
CA THR A 330 -10.03 4.42 -17.37
C THR A 330 -9.69 5.56 -16.43
N LEU A 331 -9.56 6.79 -16.95
CA LEU A 331 -9.26 7.95 -16.11
C LEU A 331 -10.40 8.30 -15.15
N ALA A 332 -11.66 8.03 -15.50
CA ALA A 332 -12.80 8.23 -14.61
C ALA A 332 -12.68 7.47 -13.27
N LEU A 333 -11.95 6.35 -13.21
CA LEU A 333 -11.67 5.63 -11.96
C LEU A 333 -10.86 6.45 -10.96
N ALA A 334 -10.10 7.45 -11.43
CA ALA A 334 -9.32 8.34 -10.58
C ALA A 334 -10.06 9.62 -10.17
N LEU A 335 -11.27 9.86 -10.69
CA LEU A 335 -12.09 11.03 -10.38
C LEU A 335 -12.38 11.19 -8.87
N PRO A 336 -12.68 10.13 -8.10
CA PRO A 336 -12.87 10.22 -6.64
C PRO A 336 -11.73 10.94 -5.92
N MET A 337 -10.47 10.62 -6.28
CA MET A 337 -9.29 11.25 -5.68
C MET A 337 -9.10 12.70 -6.13
N ALA A 338 -9.45 13.03 -7.38
CA ALA A 338 -9.30 14.38 -7.91
C ALA A 338 -10.27 15.37 -7.26
N VAL A 339 -11.52 14.97 -7.06
CA VAL A 339 -12.59 15.81 -6.50
C VAL A 339 -12.43 16.00 -4.98
N HIS A 340 -12.20 14.91 -4.25
CA HIS A 340 -12.26 14.93 -2.79
C HIS A 340 -10.90 15.07 -2.10
N GLY A 341 -9.79 15.08 -2.85
CA GLY A 341 -8.45 15.46 -2.35
C GLY A 341 -8.31 16.92 -1.89
N THR A 342 -9.42 17.67 -1.81
CA THR A 342 -9.48 19.08 -1.39
C THR A 342 -10.34 19.35 -0.15
N GLY A 343 -10.90 18.31 0.48
CA GLY A 343 -11.73 18.47 1.67
C GLY A 343 -10.92 18.84 2.92
N ARG A 344 -10.84 20.13 3.27
CA ARG A 344 -10.61 20.57 4.66
C ARG A 344 -11.77 20.07 5.52
N HIS A 345 -11.60 18.94 6.21
CA HIS A 345 -12.49 18.57 7.31
C HIS A 345 -11.71 18.59 8.63
N ARG A 346 -12.19 19.44 9.56
CA ARG A 346 -11.77 19.52 10.96
C ARG A 346 -11.77 18.12 11.60
N PRO A 347 -10.75 17.76 12.40
CA PRO A 347 -10.82 16.55 13.19
C PRO A 347 -11.87 16.72 14.29
N VAL A 348 -12.96 15.98 14.18
CA VAL A 348 -13.82 15.70 15.34
C VAL A 348 -13.09 14.67 16.19
N ARG A 349 -12.53 15.12 17.32
CA ARG A 349 -12.04 14.25 18.39
C ARG A 349 -13.23 13.54 19.04
N TRP A 350 -13.27 12.22 18.98
CA TRP A 350 -13.85 11.34 20.02
C TRP A 350 -12.99 10.06 20.05
N ALA A 351 -12.11 9.88 21.03
CA ALA A 351 -12.37 9.28 22.33
C ALA A 351 -12.75 7.78 22.25
N GLY A 352 -11.74 6.95 22.54
CA GLY A 352 -11.81 5.63 23.19
C GLY A 352 -12.98 4.68 22.91
N ARG A 353 -12.64 3.51 22.39
CA ARG A 353 -13.19 2.25 22.91
C ARG A 353 -12.13 1.15 22.90
N ARG A 354 -11.66 0.83 24.12
CA ARG A 354 -11.24 -0.54 24.45
C ARG A 354 -12.48 -1.42 24.30
N SER A 355 -12.39 -2.50 23.55
CA SER A 355 -13.20 -3.69 23.83
C SER A 355 -12.23 -4.84 24.03
N GLY A 356 -12.10 -5.21 25.30
CA GLY A 356 -11.65 -6.54 25.68
C GLY A 356 -12.87 -7.48 25.73
N ARG A 357 -12.56 -8.77 25.50
CA ARG A 357 -13.26 -10.00 25.92
C ARG A 357 -14.76 -10.12 25.59
N ALA A 358 -15.08 -11.21 24.89
CA ALA A 358 -15.75 -12.32 25.54
C ALA A 358 -14.72 -13.45 25.70
#